data_AF-A0A8T5NGQ0-F1
#
_entry.id   AF-A0A8T5NGQ0-F1
#
_cell.length_a   1.000
_cell.length_b   1.000
_cell.length_c   1.000
_cell.angle_alpha   90.00
_cell.angle_beta   90.00
_cell.angle_gamma   90.00
#
_symmetry.space_group_name_H-M   'P 1'
#
loop_
_entity.id
_entity.type
_entity.pdbx_description
1 polymer ?
#
loop_
_entity_poly.entity_id
_entity_poly.type
_entity_poly.pdbx_seq_one_letter_code
_entity_poly.pdbx_strand_id
1 'polypeptide(L)'
;MKTIDELIHKAVELQAGGLSAGQIADELNVSRETATWLLVHSKKKDVTQAPKDIYVDWSNIGKSSNRQRFIAGALIDMIFDSLGEEQYVDVVIGVALSGIPLANLVADELG
;
A
#
# COMPACT_ATOMS: atom_id res chain seq x y z
N MET A 1 26.74 2.86 28.77
CA MET A 1 25.27 2.93 28.60
C MET A 1 24.88 1.85 27.62
N LYS A 2 23.92 0.98 27.94
CA LYS A 2 23.39 0.04 26.94
C LYS A 2 22.62 0.87 25.91
N THR A 3 22.97 0.74 24.63
CA THR A 3 22.22 1.42 23.56
C THR A 3 20.84 0.77 23.40
N ILE A 4 19.87 1.49 22.85
CA ILE A 4 18.53 0.94 22.57
C ILE A 4 18.63 -0.30 21.68
N ASP A 5 19.56 -0.30 20.72
CA ASP A 5 19.79 -1.41 19.82
C ASP A 5 20.31 -2.68 20.52
N GLU A 6 21.18 -2.53 21.53
CA GLU A 6 21.59 -3.65 22.38
C GLU A 6 20.44 -4.22 23.20
N LEU A 7 19.54 -3.38 23.70
CA LEU A 7 18.35 -3.82 24.43
C LEU A 7 17.37 -4.56 23.51
N ILE A 8 17.20 -4.09 22.27
CA ILE A 8 16.40 -4.76 21.24
C ILE A 8 16.98 -6.14 20.94
N HIS A 9 18.30 -6.23 20.70
CA HIS A 9 18.96 -7.51 20.40
C HIS A 9 18.78 -8.52 21.54
N LYS A 10 19.04 -8.10 22.79
CA LYS A 10 18.87 -8.99 23.96
C LYS A 10 17.42 -9.39 24.19
N ALA A 11 16.46 -8.49 23.99
CA ALA A 11 15.04 -8.84 24.10
C ALA A 11 14.66 -9.94 23.09
N VAL A 12 15.15 -9.85 21.85
CA VAL A 12 14.91 -10.86 20.80
C VAL A 12 15.56 -12.20 21.15
N GLU A 13 16.81 -12.22 21.63
CA GLU A 13 17.47 -13.45 22.08
C GLU A 13 16.71 -14.14 23.21
N LEU A 14 16.26 -13.38 24.21
CA LEU A 14 15.48 -13.91 25.34
C LEU A 14 14.10 -14.43 24.88
N GLN A 15 13.44 -13.73 23.96
CA GLN A 15 12.19 -14.22 23.37
C GLN A 15 12.40 -15.50 22.57
N ALA A 16 13.48 -15.61 21.80
CA ALA A 16 13.84 -16.83 21.08
C ALA A 16 14.14 -18.01 22.03
N GLY A 17 14.66 -17.72 23.23
CA GLY A 17 14.81 -18.67 24.33
C GLY A 17 13.49 -19.05 25.04
N GLY A 18 12.35 -18.53 24.59
CA GLY A 18 11.02 -18.88 25.11
C GLY A 18 10.54 -18.06 26.31
N LEU A 19 11.23 -16.97 26.67
CA LEU A 19 10.82 -16.13 27.78
C LEU A 19 9.60 -15.26 27.41
N SER A 20 8.71 -15.09 28.38
CA SER A 20 7.58 -14.15 28.26
C SER A 20 8.03 -12.70 28.39
N ALA A 21 7.24 -11.75 27.87
CA ALA A 21 7.54 -10.32 27.97
C ALA A 21 7.72 -9.83 29.43
N GLY A 22 7.06 -10.48 30.40
CA GLY A 22 7.26 -10.20 31.82
C GLY A 22 8.66 -10.59 32.31
N GLN A 23 9.11 -11.80 31.99
CA GLN A 23 10.44 -12.28 32.37
C GLN A 23 11.55 -11.50 31.65
N ILE A 24 11.31 -11.07 30.42
CA ILE A 24 12.23 -10.20 29.68
C ILE A 24 12.33 -8.82 30.35
N ALA A 25 11.22 -8.29 30.85
CA ALA A 25 11.21 -7.03 31.59
C ALA A 25 12.06 -7.12 32.87
N ASP A 26 11.93 -8.23 33.61
CA ASP A 26 12.71 -8.51 34.80
C ASP A 26 14.22 -8.64 34.46
N GLU A 27 14.57 -9.37 33.39
CA GLU A 27 15.97 -9.60 32.98
C GLU A 27 16.65 -8.33 32.44
N LEU A 28 15.91 -7.50 31.69
CA LEU A 28 16.43 -6.25 31.15
C LEU A 28 16.32 -5.07 32.12
N ASN A 29 15.69 -5.27 33.28
CA ASN A 29 15.39 -4.24 34.28
C ASN A 29 14.64 -3.04 33.66
N VAL A 30 13.57 -3.33 32.93
CA VAL A 30 12.68 -2.35 32.28
C VAL A 30 11.23 -2.67 32.58
N SER A 31 10.29 -1.79 32.21
CA SER A 31 8.87 -2.09 32.38
C SER A 31 8.39 -3.17 31.39
N ARG A 32 7.26 -3.82 31.68
CA ARG A 32 6.65 -4.82 30.76
C ARG A 32 6.25 -4.20 29.42
N GLU A 33 5.77 -2.96 29.46
CA GLU A 33 5.44 -2.17 28.28
C GLU A 33 6.70 -1.92 27.44
N THR A 34 7.83 -1.62 28.11
CA THR A 34 9.12 -1.40 27.45
C THR A 34 9.66 -2.69 26.82
N ALA A 35 9.60 -3.82 27.52
CA ALA A 35 9.99 -5.12 26.96
C ALA A 35 9.15 -5.48 25.73
N THR A 36 7.84 -5.25 25.79
CA THR A 36 6.93 -5.44 24.65
C THR A 36 7.29 -4.51 23.49
N TRP A 37 7.58 -3.24 23.79
CA TRP A 37 8.00 -2.26 22.79
C TRP A 37 9.30 -2.68 22.08
N LEU A 38 10.31 -3.15 22.81
CA LEU A 38 11.58 -3.63 22.24
C LEU A 38 11.37 -4.78 21.23
N LEU A 39 10.48 -5.73 21.55
CA LEU A 39 10.16 -6.88 20.71
C LEU A 39 9.33 -6.54 19.47
N VAL A 40 8.48 -5.50 19.55
CA VAL A 40 7.74 -5.00 18.38
C VAL A 40 8.66 -4.16 17.49
N HIS A 41 9.58 -3.41 18.10
CA HIS A 41 10.50 -2.54 17.38
C HIS A 41 11.59 -3.32 16.63
N SER A 42 12.04 -4.47 17.15
CA SER A 42 12.96 -5.37 16.43
C SER A 42 12.38 -5.81 15.09
N LYS A 43 11.10 -6.21 15.08
CA LYS A 43 10.40 -6.64 13.86
C LYS A 43 10.27 -5.52 12.83
N LYS A 44 10.27 -4.24 13.22
CA LYS A 44 10.25 -3.11 12.28
C LYS A 44 11.60 -2.88 11.60
N LYS A 45 12.72 -3.33 12.17
CA LYS A 45 14.05 -3.22 11.54
C LYS A 45 14.31 -4.29 10.48
N ASP A 46 13.74 -5.49 10.65
CA ASP A 46 13.88 -6.62 9.69
C ASP A 46 12.89 -6.58 8.52
N VAL A 47 11.90 -5.70 8.57
CA VAL A 47 11.03 -5.46 7.41
C VAL A 47 11.76 -4.50 6.50
N THR A 48 12.28 -5.02 5.39
CA THR A 48 12.59 -4.22 4.19
C THR A 48 11.47 -3.20 4.04
N GLN A 49 11.80 -1.93 4.25
CA GLN A 49 10.82 -0.86 4.41
C GLN A 49 9.86 -0.95 3.22
N ALA A 50 8.60 -1.34 3.47
CA ALA A 50 7.61 -1.47 2.41
C ALA A 50 7.65 -0.18 1.56
N PRO A 51 7.55 -0.27 0.23
CA PRO A 51 7.59 0.91 -0.63
C PRO A 51 6.64 1.96 -0.05
N LYS A 52 7.14 3.19 0.10
CA LYS A 52 6.28 4.27 0.59
C LYS A 52 5.14 4.45 -0.42
N ASP A 53 3.91 4.48 0.07
CA ASP A 53 2.76 4.80 -0.76
C ASP A 53 2.99 6.15 -1.43
N ILE A 54 2.75 6.20 -2.73
CA ILE A 54 2.79 7.43 -3.52
C ILE A 54 1.37 7.85 -3.84
N TYR A 55 1.06 9.11 -3.59
CA TYR A 55 -0.18 9.73 -4.02
C TYR A 55 0.11 10.60 -5.24
N VAL A 56 -0.59 10.35 -6.34
CA VAL A 56 -0.52 11.18 -7.54
C VAL A 56 -1.81 11.98 -7.63
N ASP A 57 -1.71 13.30 -7.66
CA ASP A 57 -2.88 14.17 -7.86
C ASP A 57 -3.27 14.26 -9.33
N TRP A 58 -4.41 13.68 -9.68
CA TRP A 58 -4.99 13.71 -11.03
C TRP A 58 -6.06 14.80 -11.20
N SER A 59 -6.24 15.69 -10.21
CA SER A 59 -7.29 16.73 -10.24
C SER A 59 -7.23 17.61 -11.48
N ASN A 60 -6.03 17.88 -12.01
CA ASN A 60 -5.86 18.70 -13.22
C ASN A 60 -6.41 18.02 -14.47
N ILE A 61 -6.41 16.68 -14.55
CA ILE A 61 -7.05 15.96 -15.65
C ILE A 61 -8.57 16.19 -15.59
N GLY A 62 -9.16 16.02 -14.41
CA GLY A 62 -10.59 16.23 -14.18
C GLY A 62 -11.10 17.63 -14.51
N LYS A 63 -10.23 18.65 -14.50
CA LYS A 63 -10.61 20.06 -14.80
C LYS A 63 -10.77 20.39 -16.28
N SER A 64 -10.54 19.46 -17.22
CA SER A 64 -10.68 19.72 -18.65
C SER A 64 -11.32 18.54 -19.38
N SER A 65 -12.45 18.78 -20.04
CA SER A 65 -13.14 17.78 -20.88
C SER A 65 -12.24 17.25 -21.99
N ASN A 66 -11.46 18.12 -22.65
CA ASN A 66 -10.50 17.69 -23.68
C ASN A 66 -9.46 16.73 -23.11
N ARG A 67 -8.88 17.02 -21.94
CA ARG A 67 -7.90 16.10 -21.31
C ARG A 67 -8.54 14.76 -20.94
N GLN A 68 -9.73 14.78 -20.37
CA GLN A 68 -10.46 13.55 -20.05
C GLN A 68 -10.71 12.71 -21.31
N ARG A 69 -11.10 13.33 -22.44
CA ARG A 69 -11.34 12.63 -23.69
C ARG A 69 -10.07 12.03 -24.30
N PHE A 70 -8.95 12.74 -24.25
CA PHE A 70 -7.66 12.16 -24.68
C PHE A 70 -7.25 10.95 -23.84
N ILE A 71 -7.46 11.00 -22.52
CA ILE A 71 -7.17 9.85 -21.65
C ILE A 71 -8.13 8.70 -21.91
N ALA A 72 -9.43 8.98 -22.11
CA ALA A 72 -10.40 7.97 -22.51
C ALA A 72 -9.96 7.28 -23.81
N GLY A 73 -9.52 8.05 -24.82
CA GLY A 73 -8.96 7.51 -26.06
C GLY A 73 -7.77 6.57 -25.83
N ALA A 74 -6.82 6.97 -24.97
CA ALA A 74 -5.69 6.11 -24.61
C ALA A 74 -6.11 4.83 -23.87
N LEU A 75 -7.15 4.91 -23.02
CA LEU A 75 -7.71 3.73 -22.35
C LEU A 75 -8.38 2.78 -23.35
N ILE A 76 -9.13 3.32 -24.32
CA ILE A 76 -9.80 2.54 -25.38
C ILE A 76 -8.79 1.81 -26.26
N ASP A 77 -7.71 2.48 -26.64
CA ASP A 77 -6.59 1.89 -27.39
C ASP A 77 -6.03 0.65 -26.65
N MET A 78 -5.73 0.78 -25.35
CA MET A 78 -5.28 -0.34 -24.53
C MET A 78 -6.34 -1.45 -24.35
N ILE A 79 -7.62 -1.09 -24.33
CA ILE A 79 -8.73 -2.06 -24.28
C ILE A 79 -8.74 -2.89 -25.55
N PHE A 80 -8.66 -2.26 -26.73
CA PHE A 80 -8.64 -2.98 -28.00
C PHE A 80 -7.39 -3.85 -28.16
N ASP A 81 -6.22 -3.41 -27.69
CA ASP A 81 -5.01 -4.25 -27.63
C ASP A 81 -5.18 -5.49 -26.74
N SER A 82 -6.06 -5.41 -25.74
CA SER A 82 -6.31 -6.49 -24.78
C SER A 82 -7.43 -7.44 -25.23
N LEU A 83 -8.27 -7.04 -26.19
CA LEU A 83 -9.39 -7.84 -26.69
C LEU A 83 -8.95 -8.72 -27.86
N GLY A 84 -9.50 -9.94 -27.92
CA GLY A 84 -9.39 -10.77 -29.13
C GLY A 84 -10.29 -10.25 -30.26
N GLU A 85 -10.03 -10.67 -31.51
CA GLU A 85 -10.74 -10.18 -32.71
C GLU A 85 -12.27 -10.30 -32.65
N GLU A 86 -12.81 -11.26 -31.88
CA GLU A 86 -14.25 -11.49 -31.73
C GLU A 86 -14.82 -11.03 -30.37
N GLN A 87 -14.02 -10.36 -29.54
CA GLN A 87 -14.43 -9.91 -28.21
C GLN A 87 -14.87 -8.44 -28.25
N TYR A 88 -15.90 -8.13 -27.46
CA TYR A 88 -16.41 -6.77 -27.30
C TYR A 88 -16.64 -6.47 -25.83
N VAL A 89 -16.76 -5.18 -25.51
CA VAL A 89 -17.03 -4.73 -24.15
C VAL A 89 -18.53 -4.61 -23.96
N ASP A 90 -19.10 -5.48 -23.11
CA ASP A 90 -20.52 -5.39 -22.74
C ASP A 90 -20.83 -4.23 -21.79
N VAL A 91 -19.88 -3.92 -20.90
CA VAL A 91 -20.09 -2.95 -19.82
C VAL A 91 -18.79 -2.29 -19.39
N VAL A 92 -18.85 -0.99 -19.13
CA VAL A 92 -17.77 -0.21 -18.53
C VAL A 92 -18.19 0.21 -17.13
N ILE A 93 -17.36 -0.09 -16.12
CA ILE A 93 -17.66 0.21 -14.71
C ILE A 93 -16.69 1.28 -14.20
N GLY A 94 -17.23 2.43 -13.81
CA GLY A 94 -16.48 3.49 -13.11
C GLY A 94 -16.49 3.29 -11.60
N VAL A 95 -15.32 3.12 -10.99
CA VAL A 95 -15.17 2.99 -9.53
C VAL A 95 -14.79 4.34 -8.92
N ALA A 96 -15.49 4.73 -7.85
CA ALA A 96 -15.34 6.00 -7.13
C ALA A 96 -15.67 7.26 -7.98
N LEU A 97 -15.80 8.40 -7.30
CA LEU A 97 -16.24 9.68 -7.89
C LEU A 97 -15.40 10.09 -9.12
N SER A 98 -14.09 9.87 -9.10
CA SER A 98 -13.18 10.24 -10.20
C SER A 98 -13.19 9.25 -11.36
N GLY A 99 -13.59 7.99 -11.13
CA GLY A 99 -13.61 6.96 -12.18
C GLY A 99 -14.87 7.02 -13.05
N ILE A 100 -15.98 7.52 -12.50
CA ILE A 100 -17.27 7.60 -13.21
C ILE A 100 -17.18 8.45 -14.49
N PRO A 101 -16.59 9.67 -14.50
CA PRO A 101 -16.51 10.48 -15.72
C PRO A 101 -15.70 9.81 -16.85
N LEU A 102 -14.58 9.18 -16.50
CA LEU A 102 -13.75 8.48 -17.49
C LEU A 102 -14.44 7.23 -18.03
N ALA A 103 -15.07 6.44 -17.15
CA ALA A 103 -15.85 5.27 -17.56
C ALA A 103 -16.99 5.66 -18.50
N ASN A 104 -17.68 6.76 -18.23
CA ASN A 104 -18.74 7.25 -19.10
C ASN A 104 -18.22 7.66 -20.49
N LEU A 105 -17.07 8.35 -20.55
CA LEU A 105 -16.45 8.72 -21.84
C LEU A 105 -15.96 7.49 -22.61
N VAL A 106 -15.40 6.49 -21.92
CA VAL A 106 -14.98 5.23 -22.54
C VAL A 106 -16.17 4.46 -23.08
N ALA A 107 -17.26 4.35 -22.31
CA ALA A 107 -18.49 3.71 -22.76
C ALA A 107 -19.10 4.43 -23.97
N ASP A 108 -19.19 5.76 -23.93
CA ASP A 108 -19.71 6.59 -25.03
C ASP A 108 -18.96 6.35 -26.35
N GLU A 109 -17.64 6.17 -26.29
CA GLU A 109 -16.82 5.94 -27.49
C GLU A 109 -16.85 4.48 -27.98
N LEU A 110 -17.10 3.51 -27.08
CA LEU A 110 -17.21 2.09 -27.43
C LEU A 110 -18.57 1.73 -28.07
N GLY A 111 -19.59 2.56 -27.87
CA GLY A 111 -20.95 2.38 -28.38
C GLY A 111 -21.86 1.60 -27.43
#